data_AF-A0A7S1EXH8-F1
#
_entry.id   AF-A0A7S1EXH8-F1
#
_cell.length_a   1.000
_cell.length_b   1.000
_cell.length_c   1.000
_cell.angle_alpha   90.00
_cell.angle_beta   90.00
_cell.angle_gamma   90.00
#
_symmetry.space_group_name_H-M   'P 1'
#
loop_
_entity.id
_entity.type
_entity.pdbx_description
1 polymer ?
#
loop_
_entity_poly.entity_id
_entity_poly.type
_entity_poly.pdbx_seq_one_letter_code
_entity_poly.pdbx_strand_id
1 'polypeptide(L)'
;TTHPRGSTYGDLGMIFQYTTAYHWALTQMTPGSMPVQPLNSTERIFNILCLFLGLLFFSSIISSMTATLGQLKSLRQGRDRTISELEKFLREKGVGREMSVTVRKQVQMRMSERKPLEMVDVP
;
A
#
# COMPACT_ATOMS: atom_id res chain seq x y z
N THR A 1 -20.00 -31.94 5.64
CA THR A 1 -20.84 -31.79 6.85
C THR A 1 -22.28 -31.64 6.41
N THR A 2 -23.12 -32.62 6.72
CA THR A 2 -24.52 -32.72 6.27
C THR A 2 -25.44 -31.86 7.16
N HIS A 3 -26.20 -30.95 6.55
CA HIS A 3 -27.24 -30.18 7.23
C HIS A 3 -28.46 -31.10 7.53
N PRO A 4 -29.35 -30.77 8.51
CA PRO A 4 -30.46 -31.63 8.92
C PRO A 4 -31.56 -31.81 7.86
N ARG A 5 -31.44 -31.14 6.71
CA ARG A 5 -32.15 -31.43 5.47
C ARG A 5 -31.06 -31.85 4.49
N GLY A 6 -31.20 -33.00 3.84
CA GLY A 6 -30.17 -33.70 3.04
C GLY A 6 -29.61 -32.96 1.80
N SER A 7 -29.52 -31.63 1.82
CA SER A 7 -28.78 -30.82 0.87
C SER A 7 -27.29 -30.81 1.22
N THR A 8 -26.47 -31.25 0.26
CA THR A 8 -25.02 -31.15 0.28
C THR A 8 -24.60 -29.69 0.09
N TYR A 9 -23.38 -29.30 0.49
CA TYR A 9 -22.87 -27.93 0.28
C TYR A 9 -22.91 -27.51 -1.21
N GLY A 10 -22.77 -28.47 -2.13
CA GLY A 10 -22.90 -28.26 -3.57
C GLY A 10 -24.31 -27.86 -4.02
N ASP A 11 -25.34 -28.12 -3.21
CA ASP A 11 -26.74 -27.78 -3.50
C ASP A 11 -27.09 -26.34 -3.07
N LEU A 12 -26.17 -25.64 -2.39
CA LEU A 12 -26.32 -24.24 -2.01
C LEU A 12 -26.17 -23.33 -3.24
N GLY A 13 -26.74 -22.12 -3.18
CA GLY A 13 -26.62 -21.16 -4.27
C GLY A 13 -25.16 -20.85 -4.64
N MET A 14 -24.87 -20.74 -5.94
CA MET A 14 -23.53 -20.51 -6.48
C MET A 14 -22.83 -19.29 -5.86
N ILE A 15 -23.58 -18.19 -5.64
CA ILE A 15 -23.06 -16.97 -5.00
C ILE A 15 -22.58 -17.26 -3.57
N PHE A 16 -23.32 -18.08 -2.81
CA PHE A 16 -22.95 -18.43 -1.44
C PHE A 16 -21.68 -19.27 -1.39
N GLN A 17 -21.56 -20.25 -2.29
CA GLN A 17 -20.35 -21.08 -2.38
C GLN A 17 -19.13 -20.24 -2.75
N TYR A 18 -19.24 -19.37 -3.76
CA TYR A 18 -18.16 -18.50 -4.21
C TYR A 18 -17.73 -17.50 -3.12
N THR A 19 -18.69 -16.79 -2.52
CA THR A 19 -18.38 -15.80 -1.47
C THR A 19 -17.79 -16.44 -0.22
N THR A 20 -18.20 -17.66 0.14
CA THR A 20 -17.59 -18.43 1.23
C THR A 20 -16.17 -18.86 0.89
N ALA A 21 -15.92 -19.38 -0.31
CA ALA A 21 -14.57 -19.74 -0.76
C ALA A 21 -13.63 -18.51 -0.79
N TYR A 22 -14.15 -17.38 -1.28
CA TYR A 22 -13.42 -16.12 -1.30
C TYR A 22 -13.13 -15.58 0.09
N HIS A 23 -14.11 -15.59 1.00
CA HIS A 23 -13.91 -15.20 2.40
C HIS A 23 -12.88 -16.10 3.08
N TRP A 24 -12.90 -17.42 2.82
CA TRP A 24 -11.88 -18.33 3.34
C TRP A 24 -10.48 -17.94 2.86
N ALA A 25 -10.31 -17.65 1.57
CA ALA A 25 -9.03 -17.23 1.02
C ALA A 25 -8.54 -15.91 1.66
N LEU A 26 -9.44 -14.92 1.82
CA LEU A 26 -9.11 -13.66 2.49
C LEU A 26 -8.66 -13.86 3.94
N THR A 27 -9.29 -14.78 4.67
CA THR A 27 -8.86 -15.07 6.05
C THR A 27 -7.47 -15.66 6.19
N GLN A 28 -6.88 -16.18 5.11
CA GLN A 28 -5.49 -16.63 5.13
C GLN A 28 -4.50 -15.45 5.13
N MET A 29 -4.91 -14.29 4.60
CA MET A 29 -4.12 -13.05 4.62
C MET A 29 -4.38 -12.23 5.88
N THR A 30 -5.65 -12.11 6.28
CA THR A 30 -6.09 -11.37 7.47
C THR A 30 -6.91 -12.31 8.35
N PRO A 31 -6.31 -12.93 9.39
CA PRO A 31 -6.99 -13.92 10.22
C PRO A 31 -8.35 -13.40 10.70
N GLY A 32 -9.40 -14.14 10.38
CA GLY A 32 -10.79 -13.78 10.67
C GLY A 32 -11.60 -15.03 11.02
N SER A 33 -12.77 -14.83 11.62
CA SER A 33 -13.65 -15.94 11.97
C SER A 33 -14.22 -16.59 10.71
N MET A 34 -13.87 -17.85 10.48
CA MET A 34 -14.37 -18.64 9.35
C MET A 34 -14.88 -20.02 9.80
N PRO A 35 -16.10 -20.41 9.37
CA PRO A 35 -16.67 -21.71 9.73
C PRO A 35 -16.05 -22.88 8.95
N VAL A 36 -15.32 -22.60 7.86
CA VAL A 36 -14.66 -23.63 7.04
C VAL A 36 -13.32 -24.00 7.67
N GLN A 37 -13.22 -25.22 8.19
CA GLN A 37 -12.03 -25.73 8.87
C GLN A 37 -11.60 -27.08 8.27
N PRO A 38 -10.29 -27.38 8.24
CA PRO A 38 -9.80 -28.67 7.78
C PRO A 38 -10.28 -29.78 8.71
N LEU A 39 -10.79 -30.87 8.15
CA LEU A 39 -11.30 -32.04 8.88
C LEU A 39 -10.34 -33.24 8.80
N ASN A 40 -9.32 -33.19 7.94
CA ASN A 40 -8.28 -34.20 7.84
C ASN A 40 -6.87 -33.59 7.79
N SER A 41 -5.87 -34.44 8.01
CA SER A 41 -4.46 -34.03 8.06
C SER A 41 -3.97 -33.41 6.74
N THR A 42 -4.43 -33.90 5.60
CA THR A 42 -4.06 -33.40 4.28
C THR A 42 -4.58 -31.98 4.04
N GLU A 43 -5.87 -31.75 4.34
CA GLU A 43 -6.50 -30.42 4.33
C GLU A 43 -5.80 -29.47 5.29
N ARG A 44 -5.35 -29.96 6.45
CA ARG A 44 -4.62 -29.15 7.43
C ARG A 44 -3.26 -28.71 6.89
N ILE A 45 -2.52 -29.59 6.24
CA ILE A 45 -1.24 -29.25 5.59
C ILE A 45 -1.46 -28.20 4.51
N PHE A 46 -2.47 -28.39 3.65
CA PHE A 46 -2.83 -27.40 2.63
C PHE A 46 -3.16 -26.04 3.25
N ASN A 47 -3.99 -26.02 4.30
CA ASN A 47 -4.33 -24.78 5.00
C ASN A 47 -3.11 -24.08 5.62
N ILE A 48 -2.18 -24.83 6.21
CA ILE A 48 -0.90 -24.29 6.73
C ILE A 48 -0.09 -23.63 5.61
N LEU A 49 0.00 -24.25 4.44
CA LEU A 49 0.70 -23.66 3.29
C LEU A 49 0.03 -22.37 2.83
N CYS A 50 -1.30 -22.34 2.75
CA CYS A 50 -2.05 -21.12 2.41
C CYS A 50 -1.83 -19.99 3.43
N LEU A 51 -1.74 -20.30 4.73
CA LEU A 51 -1.43 -19.31 5.77
C LEU A 51 -0.05 -18.68 5.56
N PHE A 52 0.98 -19.49 5.25
CA PHE A 52 2.32 -18.96 4.95
C PHE A 52 2.31 -18.06 3.71
N LEU A 53 1.64 -18.49 2.64
CA LEU A 53 1.50 -17.68 1.42
C LEU A 53 0.74 -16.38 1.68
N GLY A 54 -0.35 -16.44 2.44
CA GLY A 54 -1.14 -15.28 2.85
C GLY A 54 -0.30 -14.28 3.66
N LEU A 55 0.50 -14.76 4.59
CA LEU A 55 1.42 -13.93 5.38
C LEU A 55 2.49 -13.26 4.50
N LEU A 56 3.13 -14.01 3.60
CA LEU A 56 4.15 -13.47 2.71
C LEU A 56 3.58 -12.40 1.76
N PHE A 57 2.40 -12.67 1.20
CA PHE A 57 1.71 -11.74 0.31
C PHE A 57 1.25 -10.48 1.04
N PHE A 58 0.68 -10.61 2.24
CA PHE A 58 0.30 -9.46 3.05
C PHE A 58 1.52 -8.62 3.46
N SER A 59 2.62 -9.26 3.83
CA SER A 59 3.88 -8.60 4.18
C SER A 59 4.48 -7.84 3.00
N SER A 60 4.43 -8.39 1.78
CA SER A 60 4.94 -7.72 0.58
C SER A 60 4.10 -6.49 0.23
N ILE A 61 2.77 -6.56 0.38
CA ILE A 61 1.87 -5.41 0.23
C ILE A 61 2.27 -4.30 1.21
N ILE A 62 2.38 -4.60 2.50
CA ILE A 62 2.76 -3.60 3.52
C ILE A 62 4.12 -2.99 3.22
N SER A 63 5.10 -3.81 2.82
CA SER A 63 6.45 -3.36 2.47
C SER A 63 6.41 -2.38 1.30
N SER A 64 5.69 -2.72 0.23
CA SER A 64 5.55 -1.86 -0.96
C SER A 64 4.85 -0.53 -0.64
N MET A 65 3.79 -0.56 0.18
CA MET A 65 3.09 0.63 0.65
C MET A 65 4.02 1.52 1.50
N THR A 66 4.76 0.90 2.42
CA THR A 66 5.71 1.61 3.29
C THR A 66 6.83 2.24 2.48
N ALA A 67 7.38 1.53 1.50
CA ALA A 67 8.39 2.05 0.60
C ALA A 67 7.86 3.25 -0.20
N THR A 68 6.65 3.16 -0.75
CA THR A 68 5.99 4.24 -1.49
C THR A 68 5.77 5.47 -0.60
N LEU A 69 5.28 5.27 0.63
CA LEU A 69 5.13 6.35 1.62
C LEU A 69 6.47 6.97 2.01
N GLY A 70 7.51 6.14 2.14
CA GLY A 70 8.89 6.58 2.38
C GLY A 70 9.42 7.46 1.25
N GLN A 71 9.22 7.06 0.00
CA GLN A 71 9.58 7.84 -1.18
C GLN A 71 8.84 9.18 -1.22
N LEU A 72 7.52 9.16 -0.99
CA LEU A 72 6.71 10.39 -0.95
C LEU A 72 7.19 11.35 0.15
N LYS A 73 7.51 10.82 1.34
CA LYS A 73 8.06 11.60 2.45
C LYS A 73 9.44 12.17 2.10
N SER A 74 10.31 11.38 1.46
CA SER A 74 11.64 11.81 1.03
C SER A 74 11.56 12.95 0.01
N LEU A 75 10.68 12.86 -0.99
CA LEU A 75 10.44 13.92 -1.96
C LEU A 75 9.99 15.22 -1.29
N ARG A 76 9.05 15.13 -0.34
CA ARG A 76 8.59 16.28 0.44
C ARG A 76 9.72 16.89 1.28
N GLN A 77 10.50 16.05 1.97
CA GLN A 77 11.64 16.49 2.77
C GLN A 77 12.72 17.17 1.92
N GLY A 78 13.00 16.63 0.72
CA GLY A 78 13.92 17.24 -0.23
C GLY A 78 13.46 18.64 -0.64
N ARG A 79 12.17 18.80 -0.98
CA ARG A 79 11.58 20.11 -1.29
C ARG A 79 11.70 21.08 -0.12
N ASP A 80 11.31 20.65 1.07
CA ASP A 80 11.34 21.51 2.26
C ASP A 80 12.79 21.93 2.61
N ARG A 81 13.76 21.03 2.40
CA ARG A 81 15.19 21.33 2.54
C ARG A 81 15.67 22.36 1.53
N THR A 82 15.35 22.21 0.24
CA THR A 82 15.72 23.19 -0.80
C THR A 82 15.17 24.57 -0.49
N ILE A 83 13.92 24.66 -0.03
CA ILE A 83 13.33 25.94 0.37
C ILE A 83 14.05 26.53 1.59
N SER A 84 14.35 25.72 2.60
CA SER A 84 15.09 26.19 3.78
C SER A 84 16.49 26.71 3.44
N GLU A 85 17.21 26.01 2.55
CA GLU A 85 18.54 26.42 2.06
C GLU A 85 18.46 27.73 1.25
N LEU A 86 17.45 27.88 0.40
CA LEU A 86 17.18 29.12 -0.33
C LEU A 86 16.94 30.30 0.62
N GLU A 87 16.12 30.13 1.66
CA GLU A 87 15.85 31.18 2.64
C GLU A 87 17.10 31.59 3.41
N LYS A 88 17.94 30.61 3.75
CA LYS A 88 19.24 30.88 4.38
C LYS A 88 20.14 31.70 3.46
N PHE A 89 20.25 31.33 2.19
CA PHE A 89 21.06 32.04 1.20
C PHE A 89 20.60 33.49 0.98
N LEU A 90 19.29 33.70 0.81
CA LEU A 90 18.73 35.04 0.61
C LEU A 90 18.99 35.97 1.81
N ARG A 91 18.89 35.42 3.03
CA ARG A 91 19.22 36.14 4.27
C ARG A 91 20.71 36.49 4.34
N GLU A 92 21.59 35.55 4.03
CA GLU A 92 23.05 35.77 4.05
C GLU A 92 23.51 36.80 3.01
N LYS A 93 22.82 36.90 1.87
CA LYS A 93 23.11 37.89 0.83
C LYS A 93 22.42 39.25 1.04
N GLY A 94 21.69 39.43 2.14
CA GLY A 94 21.02 40.70 2.45
C GLY A 94 19.92 41.07 1.45
N VAL A 95 19.28 40.09 0.82
CA VAL A 95 18.22 40.35 -0.17
C VAL A 95 17.00 40.94 0.54
N GLY A 96 16.45 42.01 -0.02
CA GLY A 96 15.25 42.67 0.51
C GLY A 96 14.09 41.68 0.69
N ARG A 97 13.25 41.91 1.72
CA ARG A 97 12.17 40.99 2.11
C ARG A 97 11.19 40.71 0.97
N GLU A 98 10.81 41.73 0.20
CA GLU A 98 9.86 41.59 -0.91
C GLU A 98 10.42 40.74 -2.06
N MET A 99 11.69 40.96 -2.41
CA MET A 99 12.39 40.16 -3.42
C MET A 99 12.55 38.71 -2.96
N SER A 100 12.88 38.50 -1.68
CA SER A 100 13.02 37.15 -1.11
C SER A 100 11.72 36.35 -1.15
N VAL A 101 10.58 36.98 -0.85
CA VAL A 101 9.25 36.36 -0.95
C VAL A 101 8.91 36.01 -2.40
N THR A 102 9.21 36.93 -3.34
CA THR A 102 8.97 36.72 -4.77
C THR A 102 9.79 35.55 -5.32
N VAL A 103 11.08 35.50 -4.98
CA VAL A 103 11.99 34.41 -5.36
C VAL A 103 11.52 33.08 -4.77
N ARG A 104 11.17 33.03 -3.48
CA ARG A 104 10.63 31.82 -2.83
C ARG A 104 9.37 31.33 -3.55
N LYS A 105 8.42 32.22 -3.84
CA LYS A 105 7.17 31.87 -4.54
C LYS A 105 7.45 31.31 -5.93
N GLN A 106 8.37 31.94 -6.67
CA GLN A 106 8.74 31.50 -8.02
C GLN A 106 9.43 30.14 -8.01
N VAL A 107 10.33 29.88 -7.05
CA VAL A 107 10.96 28.57 -6.88
C VAL A 107 9.93 27.50 -6.51
N GLN A 108 9.03 27.78 -5.58
CA GLN A 108 7.95 26.85 -5.21
C GLN A 108 7.04 26.50 -6.40
N MET A 109 6.64 27.48 -7.21
CA MET A 109 5.83 27.25 -8.42
C MET A 109 6.57 26.34 -9.41
N ARG A 110 7.85 26.60 -9.68
CA ARG A 110 8.65 25.76 -10.58
C ARG A 110 8.87 24.34 -10.05
N MET A 111 8.99 24.19 -8.72
CA MET A 111 9.10 22.86 -8.09
C MET A 111 7.80 22.07 -8.14
N SER A 112 6.63 22.72 -8.20
CA SER A 112 5.36 22.02 -8.42
C SER A 112 5.11 21.63 -9.88
N GLU A 113 5.73 22.32 -10.84
CA GLU A 113 5.58 22.05 -12.28
C GLU A 113 6.52 20.97 -12.78
N ARG A 114 7.72 20.81 -12.17
CA ARG A 114 8.59 19.66 -12.45
C ARG A 114 7.97 18.40 -11.84
N LYS A 115 7.12 17.71 -12.61
CA LYS A 115 6.85 16.28 -12.37
C LYS A 115 8.20 15.55 -12.27
N PRO A 116 8.40 14.64 -11.30
CA PRO A 116 9.57 13.78 -11.28
C PRO A 116 9.65 13.04 -12.61
N LEU A 117 10.80 13.09 -13.30
CA LEU A 117 11.05 12.24 -14.46
C LEU A 117 10.96 10.79 -13.98
N GLU A 118 9.99 10.03 -14.48
CA GLU A 118 9.95 8.60 -14.26
C GLU A 118 11.09 7.96 -15.07
N MET A 119 11.74 6.92 -14.54
CA MET A 119 12.84 6.20 -15.24
C MET A 119 12.39 5.53 -16.57
N VAL A 120 11.13 5.68 -16.96
CA VAL A 120 10.57 5.28 -18.26
C VAL A 120 10.92 6.26 -19.39
N ASP A 121 11.40 7.47 -19.08
CA ASP A 121 11.70 8.51 -20.08
C ASP A 121 13.15 8.47 -20.63
N VAL A 122 13.89 7.38 -20.43
CA VAL A 122 15.21 7.19 -21.06
C VAL A 122 15.08 6.24 -22.25
N PRO A 123 15.33 6.70 -23.50
CA PRO A 123 15.25 5.87 -24.71
C PRO A 123 16.36 4.81 -24.80
#